data_AF-A0A0D1Y7A1-F1
#
_entry.id   AF-A0A0D1Y7A1-F1
#
_cell.length_a   1.000
_cell.length_b   1.000
_cell.length_c   1.000
_cell.angle_alpha   90.00
_cell.angle_beta   90.00
_cell.angle_gamma   90.00
#
_symmetry.space_group_name_H-M   'P 1'
#
loop_
_entity.id
_entity.type
_entity.pdbx_description
1 polymer ?
#
loop_
_entity_poly.entity_id
_entity_poly.type
_entity_poly.pdbx_seq_one_letter_code
_entity_poly.pdbx_strand_id
1 'polypeptide(L)'
;MNLTEFMDKVLTAQKEDWTINVCWGGGSGPSYYNNITVWKTGDDEFHSLDIDSHSTVASLKTDLSISLAWGMEHRDNFMEEWANKFPDPKATSSFIDFFYNGTLVYRDIYVTVDGGRVSIPLPDREIDDKTYEVTRYSIPKKKYELFKLINGSGSTYDYDNYIQRAGIEIVDDKWPK
;
A
#
# COMPACT_ATOMS: atom_id res chain seq x y z
N MET A 1 -6.05 12.02 20.23
CA MET A 1 -5.56 11.07 19.22
C MET A 1 -4.14 11.46 18.88
N ASN A 2 -3.17 10.69 19.37
CA ASN A 2 -1.80 10.69 18.85
C ASN A 2 -1.62 9.55 17.82
N LEU A 3 -0.46 9.47 17.18
CA LEU A 3 -0.20 8.45 16.14
C LEU A 3 -0.28 7.02 16.70
N THR A 4 0.18 6.78 17.93
CA THR A 4 0.12 5.43 18.54
C THR A 4 -1.33 5.01 18.78
N GLU A 5 -2.15 5.86 19.39
CA GLU A 5 -3.59 5.62 19.60
C GLU A 5 -4.32 5.39 18.27
N PHE A 6 -3.99 6.18 17.25
CA PHE A 6 -4.53 6.05 15.91
C PHE A 6 -4.20 4.68 15.30
N MET A 7 -2.93 4.26 15.35
CA MET A 7 -2.51 2.98 14.77
C MET A 7 -3.08 1.79 15.54
N ASP A 8 -3.21 1.88 16.85
CA ASP A 8 -3.84 0.81 17.64
C ASP A 8 -5.32 0.64 17.26
N LYS A 9 -6.05 1.73 16.96
CA LYS A 9 -7.41 1.63 16.40
C LYS A 9 -7.44 0.96 15.02
N VAL A 10 -6.49 1.31 14.13
CA VAL A 10 -6.41 0.72 12.79
C VAL A 10 -6.11 -0.79 12.86
N LEU A 11 -5.18 -1.19 13.73
CA LEU A 11 -4.71 -2.58 13.85
C LEU A 11 -5.68 -3.51 14.60
N THR A 12 -6.57 -2.95 15.41
CA THR A 12 -7.58 -3.73 16.14
C THR A 12 -8.88 -3.90 15.35
N ALA A 13 -9.13 -3.02 14.37
CA ALA A 13 -10.27 -3.10 13.47
C ALA A 13 -10.24 -4.36 12.61
N GLN A 14 -11.38 -5.05 12.51
CA GLN A 14 -11.57 -6.15 11.59
C GLN A 14 -12.01 -5.63 10.23
N LYS A 15 -11.90 -6.47 9.20
CA LYS A 15 -12.27 -6.11 7.82
C LYS A 15 -13.71 -5.60 7.74
N GLU A 16 -14.62 -6.20 8.49
CA GLU A 16 -16.04 -5.86 8.52
C GLU A 16 -16.30 -4.48 9.16
N ASP A 17 -15.35 -3.95 9.93
CA ASP A 17 -15.43 -2.62 10.53
C ASP A 17 -15.13 -1.51 9.52
N TRP A 18 -14.62 -1.85 8.33
CA TRP A 18 -14.29 -0.89 7.28
C TRP A 18 -15.41 -0.78 6.25
N THR A 19 -15.68 0.46 5.83
CA THR A 19 -16.37 0.73 4.57
C THR A 19 -15.29 0.91 3.50
N ILE A 20 -15.15 -0.09 2.62
CA ILE A 20 -14.13 -0.11 1.57
C ILE A 20 -14.78 0.30 0.25
N ASN A 21 -14.23 1.35 -0.38
CA ASN A 21 -14.60 1.79 -1.71
C ASN A 21 -13.46 1.46 -2.65
N VAL A 22 -13.69 0.50 -3.55
CA VAL A 22 -12.74 0.08 -4.58
C VAL A 22 -13.19 0.65 -5.90
N CYS A 23 -12.25 1.20 -6.67
CA CYS A 23 -12.48 1.60 -8.05
C CYS A 23 -11.59 0.72 -8.95
N TRP A 24 -12.19 -0.06 -9.85
CA TRP A 24 -11.47 -0.98 -10.75
C TRP A 24 -11.71 -0.61 -12.22
N GLY A 25 -10.64 -0.51 -13.02
CA GLY A 25 -10.67 -0.24 -14.46
C GLY A 25 -9.77 0.94 -14.90
N GLY A 26 -9.42 1.02 -16.18
CA GLY A 26 -8.64 2.15 -16.71
C GLY A 26 -9.38 3.49 -16.57
N GLY A 27 -8.74 4.50 -15.97
CA GLY A 27 -9.35 5.80 -15.64
C GLY A 27 -10.08 5.87 -14.30
N SER A 28 -9.98 4.81 -13.48
CA SER A 28 -10.60 4.74 -12.15
C SER A 28 -9.65 5.30 -11.10
N GLY A 29 -9.60 6.63 -10.95
CA GLY A 29 -9.12 7.23 -9.70
C GLY A 29 -10.08 6.92 -8.55
N PRO A 30 -9.80 7.33 -7.29
CA PRO A 30 -10.81 7.32 -6.25
C PRO A 30 -11.98 8.14 -6.78
N SER A 31 -13.16 7.91 -6.21
CA SER A 31 -14.36 8.71 -6.45
C SER A 31 -14.10 10.17 -6.07
N TYR A 32 -13.36 10.90 -6.91
CA TYR A 32 -12.94 12.26 -6.65
C TYR A 32 -14.21 13.02 -6.27
N TYR A 33 -14.16 13.74 -5.16
CA TYR A 33 -15.22 14.71 -4.88
C TYR A 33 -15.27 15.77 -5.99
N ASN A 34 -14.12 16.01 -6.64
CA ASN A 34 -13.95 17.00 -7.69
C ASN A 34 -13.89 16.34 -9.08
N ASN A 35 -14.70 16.83 -10.02
CA ASN A 35 -14.60 16.44 -11.42
C ASN A 35 -13.55 17.30 -12.12
N ILE A 36 -12.54 16.68 -12.73
CA ILE A 36 -11.46 17.37 -13.41
C ILE A 36 -11.78 17.36 -14.90
N THR A 37 -12.16 18.53 -15.43
CA THR A 37 -12.56 18.70 -16.82
C THR A 37 -11.52 19.53 -17.57
N VAL A 38 -11.02 19.00 -18.68
CA VAL A 38 -10.14 19.75 -19.57
C VAL A 38 -10.97 20.28 -20.75
N TRP A 39 -11.14 21.60 -20.82
CA TRP A 39 -11.82 22.26 -21.94
C TRP A 39 -10.81 22.59 -23.04
N LYS A 40 -11.11 22.23 -24.29
CA LYS A 40 -10.28 22.59 -25.45
C LYS A 40 -10.62 24.02 -25.91
N THR A 41 -9.60 24.86 -26.11
CA THR A 41 -9.73 26.18 -26.73
C THR A 41 -8.60 26.40 -27.72
N GLY A 42 -8.92 26.39 -29.02
CA GLY A 42 -8.02 26.80 -30.11
C GLY A 42 -6.79 25.90 -30.36
N ASP A 43 -6.33 25.90 -31.62
CA ASP A 43 -5.09 25.33 -32.20
C ASP A 43 -4.66 23.90 -31.85
N ASP A 44 -5.55 23.06 -31.32
CA ASP A 44 -5.39 21.59 -31.21
C ASP A 44 -4.17 21.07 -30.41
N GLU A 45 -3.37 21.92 -29.77
CA GLU A 45 -2.30 21.47 -28.87
C GLU A 45 -2.84 21.18 -27.47
N PHE A 46 -3.24 19.93 -27.26
CA PHE A 46 -3.54 19.40 -25.93
C PHE A 46 -2.24 19.07 -25.19
N HIS A 47 -1.93 19.82 -24.15
CA HIS A 47 -0.97 19.40 -23.12
C HIS A 47 -1.71 18.52 -22.12
N SER A 48 -1.32 17.25 -22.01
CA SER A 48 -1.98 16.27 -21.14
C SER A 48 -1.99 16.67 -19.67
N LEU A 49 -3.14 16.54 -19.01
CA LEU A 49 -3.27 16.58 -17.56
C LEU A 49 -3.39 15.14 -17.05
N ASP A 50 -2.36 14.66 -16.36
CA ASP A 50 -2.33 13.35 -15.73
C ASP A 50 -2.44 13.50 -14.21
N ILE A 51 -3.29 12.69 -13.60
CA ILE A 51 -3.61 12.75 -12.17
C ILE A 51 -3.70 11.34 -11.63
N ASP A 52 -2.70 10.98 -10.84
CA ASP A 52 -2.66 9.73 -10.13
C ASP A 52 -3.23 9.87 -8.72
N SER A 53 -3.76 8.76 -8.21
CA SER A 53 -4.58 8.74 -7.01
C SER A 53 -4.79 7.31 -6.52
N HIS A 54 -5.15 7.16 -5.24
CA HIS A 54 -5.39 5.83 -4.66
C HIS A 54 -6.61 5.16 -5.27
N SER A 55 -6.44 3.94 -5.78
CA SER A 55 -7.52 3.14 -6.36
C SER A 55 -8.49 2.59 -5.31
N THR A 56 -8.08 2.55 -4.04
CA THR A 56 -8.91 2.10 -2.93
C THR A 56 -8.88 3.10 -1.78
N VAL A 57 -10.05 3.37 -1.19
CA VAL A 57 -10.21 4.18 0.01
C VAL A 57 -11.10 3.43 1.01
N ALA A 58 -10.67 3.36 2.27
CA ALA A 58 -11.45 2.78 3.35
C ALA A 58 -11.69 3.78 4.48
N SER A 59 -12.87 3.75 5.09
CA SER A 59 -13.19 4.54 6.29
C SER A 59 -13.67 3.63 7.40
N LEU A 60 -13.20 3.88 8.64
CA LEU A 60 -13.56 3.05 9.78
C LEU A 60 -14.99 3.39 10.25
N LYS A 61 -15.90 2.41 10.24
CA LYS A 61 -17.34 2.64 10.53
C LYS A 61 -17.58 3.18 11.93
N THR A 62 -16.77 2.77 12.90
CA THR A 62 -16.88 3.19 14.31
C THR A 62 -16.24 4.55 14.59
N ASP A 63 -15.40 5.05 13.69
CA ASP A 63 -14.73 6.34 13.82
C ASP A 63 -14.38 6.90 12.44
N LEU A 64 -15.33 7.64 11.85
CA LEU A 64 -15.21 8.22 10.51
C LEU A 64 -14.09 9.28 10.39
N SER A 65 -13.45 9.67 11.49
CA SER A 65 -12.24 10.48 11.44
C SER A 65 -11.03 9.70 10.93
N ILE A 66 -11.07 8.36 10.94
CA ILE A 66 -9.99 7.47 10.51
C ILE A 66 -10.30 6.91 9.12
N SER A 67 -9.39 7.17 8.18
CA SER A 67 -9.44 6.57 6.85
C SER A 67 -8.08 6.14 6.35
N LEU A 68 -8.09 5.17 5.43
CA LEU A 68 -6.92 4.65 4.74
C LEU A 68 -7.14 4.81 3.23
N ALA A 69 -6.07 5.01 2.47
CA ALA A 69 -6.11 4.93 1.02
C ALA A 69 -4.88 4.23 0.48
N TRP A 70 -5.03 3.38 -0.54
CA TRP A 70 -3.92 2.66 -1.14
C TRP A 70 -4.13 2.41 -2.64
N GLY A 71 -3.04 2.05 -3.32
CA GLY A 71 -3.02 1.70 -4.74
C GLY A 71 -2.55 2.80 -5.68
N MET A 72 -2.19 3.98 -5.16
CA MET A 72 -1.48 5.01 -5.93
C MET A 72 -0.04 4.57 -6.19
N GLU A 73 0.45 4.71 -7.42
CA GLU A 73 1.75 4.19 -7.79
C GLU A 73 2.89 4.99 -7.11
N HIS A 74 3.89 4.26 -6.62
CA HIS A 74 5.18 4.82 -6.22
C HIS A 74 6.27 4.46 -7.23
N ARG A 75 6.25 3.24 -7.78
CA ARG A 75 7.17 2.79 -8.83
C ARG A 75 6.58 1.60 -9.60
N ASP A 76 6.36 1.75 -10.90
CA ASP A 76 5.93 0.66 -11.79
C ASP A 76 6.91 -0.53 -11.82
N ASN A 77 8.21 -0.28 -11.99
CA ASN A 77 9.20 -1.35 -12.10
C ASN A 77 10.07 -1.48 -10.83
N PHE A 78 9.57 -2.20 -9.82
CA PHE A 78 10.29 -2.48 -8.58
C PHE A 78 11.18 -3.73 -8.75
N MET A 79 12.51 -3.56 -8.59
CA MET A 79 13.52 -4.55 -9.00
C MET A 79 14.39 -5.05 -7.82
N GLU A 80 13.79 -5.38 -6.68
CA GLU A 80 14.53 -6.03 -5.59
C GLU A 80 14.37 -7.55 -5.65
N GLU A 81 15.46 -8.29 -5.43
CA GLU A 81 15.51 -9.75 -5.59
C GLU A 81 14.37 -10.48 -4.84
N TRP A 82 14.06 -10.04 -3.62
CA TRP A 82 12.99 -10.65 -2.83
C TRP A 82 11.61 -10.55 -3.49
N ALA A 83 11.37 -9.48 -4.26
CA ALA A 83 10.11 -9.14 -4.91
C ALA A 83 9.98 -9.74 -6.31
N ASN A 84 11.08 -10.04 -6.99
CA ASN A 84 11.08 -10.53 -8.38
C ASN A 84 11.33 -12.05 -8.53
N LYS A 85 11.49 -12.79 -7.43
CA LYS A 85 11.74 -14.25 -7.46
C LYS A 85 10.48 -15.13 -7.50
N PHE A 86 9.31 -14.53 -7.72
CA PHE A 86 8.05 -15.24 -7.90
C PHE A 86 7.88 -15.74 -9.35
N PRO A 87 6.91 -16.62 -9.66
CA PRO A 87 6.73 -17.18 -10.99
C PRO A 87 6.48 -16.11 -12.04
N ASP A 88 5.69 -15.08 -11.70
CA ASP A 88 5.75 -13.80 -12.40
C ASP A 88 6.74 -12.87 -11.69
N PRO A 89 7.85 -12.48 -12.35
CA PRO A 89 8.87 -11.64 -11.73
C PRO A 89 8.45 -10.17 -11.66
N LYS A 90 7.30 -9.76 -12.22
CA LYS A 90 6.88 -8.35 -12.18
C LYS A 90 6.45 -7.95 -10.77
N ALA A 91 7.01 -6.83 -10.32
CA ALA A 91 6.65 -6.20 -9.06
C ALA A 91 6.52 -4.68 -9.24
N THR A 92 5.47 -4.11 -8.65
CA THR A 92 5.21 -2.66 -8.61
C THR A 92 5.15 -2.23 -7.15
N SER A 93 5.51 -0.99 -6.84
CA SER A 93 5.31 -0.45 -5.49
C SER A 93 4.29 0.69 -5.49
N SER A 94 3.54 0.78 -4.41
CA SER A 94 2.44 1.73 -4.23
C SER A 94 2.47 2.33 -2.82
N PHE A 95 1.83 3.47 -2.66
CA PHE A 95 1.63 4.10 -1.36
C PHE A 95 0.44 3.51 -0.62
N ILE A 96 0.56 3.42 0.71
CA ILE A 96 -0.57 3.33 1.63
C ILE A 96 -0.55 4.54 2.55
N ASP A 97 -1.66 5.25 2.60
CA ASP A 97 -1.84 6.49 3.33
C ASP A 97 -2.87 6.33 4.44
N PHE A 98 -2.56 6.95 5.56
CA PHE A 98 -3.37 6.95 6.76
C PHE A 98 -3.78 8.38 7.06
N PHE A 99 -5.08 8.60 7.22
CA PHE A 99 -5.65 9.92 7.42
C PHE A 99 -6.40 10.01 8.74
N TYR A 100 -6.21 11.14 9.42
CA TYR A 100 -7.01 11.55 10.57
C TYR A 100 -7.70 12.88 10.27
N ASN A 101 -9.03 12.92 10.33
CA ASN A 101 -9.84 14.06 9.91
C ASN A 101 -9.47 14.57 8.49
N GLY A 102 -9.23 13.64 7.57
CA GLY A 102 -8.83 13.94 6.19
C GLY A 102 -7.39 14.46 6.03
N THR A 103 -6.62 14.60 7.10
CA THR A 103 -5.20 15.00 7.03
C THR A 103 -4.31 13.76 6.99
N LEU A 104 -3.37 13.70 6.05
CA LEU A 104 -2.36 12.63 5.99
C LEU A 104 -1.50 12.66 7.25
N VAL A 105 -1.62 11.63 8.09
CA VAL A 105 -0.87 11.51 9.35
C VAL A 105 0.28 10.50 9.27
N TYR A 106 0.20 9.55 8.35
CA TYR A 106 1.25 8.57 8.12
C TYR A 106 1.16 8.03 6.69
N ARG A 107 2.31 7.72 6.08
CA ARG A 107 2.43 7.13 4.75
C ARG A 107 3.50 6.04 4.80
N ASP A 108 3.20 4.92 4.16
CA ASP A 108 4.14 3.82 4.00
C ASP A 108 4.11 3.30 2.54
N ILE A 109 5.03 2.41 2.22
CA ILE A 109 5.15 1.80 0.90
C ILE A 109 4.92 0.29 1.03
N TYR A 110 4.28 -0.27 0.01
CA TYR A 110 4.19 -1.70 -0.20
C TYR A 110 4.48 -2.06 -1.64
N VAL A 111 4.76 -3.33 -1.86
CA VAL A 111 5.11 -3.89 -3.16
C VAL A 111 4.10 -4.96 -3.51
N THR A 112 3.46 -4.81 -4.67
CA THR A 112 2.61 -5.85 -5.24
C THR A 112 3.48 -6.78 -6.07
N VAL A 113 3.50 -8.06 -5.73
CA VAL A 113 4.35 -9.08 -6.34
C VAL A 113 3.55 -10.13 -7.11
N ASP A 114 4.27 -10.98 -7.85
CA ASP A 114 3.71 -12.09 -8.63
C ASP A 114 2.58 -11.61 -9.55
N GLY A 115 2.85 -10.56 -10.32
CA GLY A 115 1.90 -10.05 -11.34
C GLY A 115 0.59 -9.48 -10.77
N GLY A 116 0.62 -8.92 -9.55
CA GLY A 116 -0.56 -8.27 -8.97
C GLY A 116 -1.29 -9.08 -7.90
N ARG A 117 -0.74 -10.21 -7.45
CA ARG A 117 -1.47 -11.18 -6.60
C ARG A 117 -1.45 -10.85 -5.12
N VAL A 118 -0.32 -10.36 -4.61
CA VAL A 118 -0.12 -10.11 -3.18
C VAL A 118 0.62 -8.81 -2.96
N SER A 119 0.15 -8.00 -2.01
CA SER A 119 0.77 -6.77 -1.55
C SER A 119 1.59 -7.02 -0.28
N ILE A 120 2.91 -6.95 -0.35
CA ILE A 120 3.84 -7.14 0.76
C ILE A 120 4.34 -5.76 1.23
N PRO A 121 4.33 -5.44 2.54
CA PRO A 121 4.88 -4.18 3.02
C PRO A 121 6.36 -4.08 2.67
N LEU A 122 6.84 -2.89 2.30
CA LEU A 122 8.27 -2.71 2.04
C LEU A 122 9.06 -3.07 3.32
N PRO A 123 9.96 -4.07 3.26
CA PRO A 123 10.73 -4.50 4.42
C PRO A 123 11.83 -3.48 4.77
N ASP A 124 12.20 -3.45 6.04
CA ASP A 124 13.48 -2.88 6.46
C ASP A 124 14.62 -3.76 5.92
N ARG A 125 15.77 -3.13 5.63
CA ARG A 125 16.95 -3.79 5.08
C ARG A 125 18.11 -3.64 6.06
N GLU A 126 18.74 -4.76 6.39
CA GLU A 126 20.07 -4.75 6.97
C GLU A 126 21.08 -4.92 5.84
N ILE A 127 22.10 -4.06 5.84
CA ILE A 127 23.11 -3.99 4.79
C ILE A 127 24.46 -4.28 5.45
N ASP A 128 25.26 -5.14 4.83
CA ASP A 128 26.65 -5.31 5.25
C ASP A 128 27.46 -4.06 4.87
N ASP A 129 28.06 -3.41 5.87
CA ASP A 129 28.81 -2.15 5.67
C ASP A 129 30.05 -2.29 4.76
N LYS A 130 30.53 -3.52 4.50
CA LYS A 130 31.71 -3.79 3.68
C LYS A 130 31.35 -4.20 2.26
N THR A 131 30.33 -5.04 2.09
CA THR A 131 29.93 -5.54 0.75
C THR A 131 28.82 -4.70 0.12
N TYR A 132 28.11 -3.89 0.92
CA TYR A 132 26.90 -3.15 0.54
C TYR A 132 25.76 -4.06 0.05
N GLU A 133 25.81 -5.35 0.36
CA GLU A 133 24.77 -6.31 0.04
C GLU A 133 23.72 -6.34 1.15
N VAL A 134 22.46 -6.58 0.77
CA VAL A 134 21.39 -6.77 1.74
C VAL A 134 21.54 -8.17 2.34
N THR A 135 21.72 -8.24 3.65
CA THR A 135 21.89 -9.50 4.38
C THR A 135 20.58 -10.00 4.98
N ARG A 136 19.64 -9.09 5.24
CA ARG A 136 18.38 -9.42 5.89
C ARG A 136 17.27 -8.46 5.48
N TYR A 137 16.08 -9.03 5.29
CA TYR A 137 14.83 -8.29 5.16
C TYR A 137 13.95 -8.57 6.37
N SER A 138 13.43 -7.52 7.01
CA SER A 138 12.55 -7.66 8.17
C SER A 138 11.32 -6.76 8.08
N ILE A 139 10.21 -7.23 8.67
CA ILE A 139 8.96 -6.47 8.75
C ILE A 139 8.46 -6.51 10.21
N PRO A 140 8.16 -5.35 10.81
CA PRO A 140 7.52 -5.29 12.12
C PRO A 140 6.19 -6.04 12.13
N LYS A 141 5.93 -6.84 13.17
CA LYS A 141 4.73 -7.68 13.28
C LYS A 141 3.42 -6.92 13.04
N LYS A 142 3.28 -5.72 13.62
CA LYS A 142 2.11 -4.84 13.41
C LYS A 142 1.91 -4.47 11.92
N LYS A 143 3.00 -4.19 11.20
CA LYS A 143 2.96 -3.90 9.74
C LYS A 143 2.53 -5.14 8.96
N TYR A 144 3.08 -6.31 9.29
CA TYR A 144 2.69 -7.58 8.69
C TYR A 144 1.18 -7.88 8.85
N GLU A 145 0.63 -7.75 10.06
CA GLU A 145 -0.80 -8.03 10.33
C GLU A 145 -1.73 -7.08 9.56
N LEU A 146 -1.39 -5.79 9.48
CA LEU A 146 -2.15 -4.85 8.66
C LEU A 146 -2.20 -5.30 7.20
N PHE A 147 -1.06 -5.66 6.63
CA PHE A 147 -1.01 -6.07 5.23
C PHE A 147 -1.70 -7.40 4.98
N LYS A 148 -1.66 -8.32 5.95
CA LYS A 148 -2.46 -9.55 5.91
C LYS A 148 -3.96 -9.23 5.83
N LEU A 149 -4.42 -8.26 6.63
CA LEU A 149 -5.82 -7.81 6.62
C LEU A 149 -6.23 -7.21 5.27
N ILE A 150 -5.45 -6.29 4.70
CA ILE A 150 -5.83 -5.62 3.44
C ILE A 150 -5.78 -6.56 2.23
N ASN A 151 -4.89 -7.57 2.23
CA ASN A 151 -4.89 -8.63 1.21
C ASN A 151 -6.10 -9.57 1.34
N GLY A 152 -6.58 -9.81 2.57
CA GLY A 152 -7.65 -10.78 2.93
C GLY A 152 -9.08 -10.43 2.48
N SER A 153 -9.26 -9.59 1.46
CA SER A 153 -10.58 -9.23 0.97
C SER A 153 -10.99 -9.79 -0.40
N GLY A 154 -10.03 -10.23 -1.22
CA GLY A 154 -10.29 -10.88 -2.52
C GLY A 154 -9.21 -11.86 -2.99
N SER A 155 -8.12 -12.03 -2.22
CA SER A 155 -7.04 -12.94 -2.54
C SER A 155 -7.32 -14.34 -1.98
N THR A 156 -7.36 -15.35 -2.85
CA THR A 156 -7.31 -16.78 -2.47
C THR A 156 -5.89 -17.24 -2.14
N TYR A 157 -4.93 -16.32 -2.11
CA TYR A 157 -3.51 -16.59 -1.97
C TYR A 157 -3.08 -16.59 -0.50
N ASP A 158 -2.23 -17.56 -0.16
CA ASP A 158 -1.65 -17.73 1.17
C ASP A 158 -0.58 -16.66 1.42
N TYR A 159 -0.96 -15.55 2.05
CA TYR A 159 -0.08 -14.43 2.36
C TYR A 159 1.19 -14.85 3.11
N ASP A 160 1.07 -15.81 4.02
CA ASP A 160 2.18 -16.27 4.87
C ASP A 160 3.22 -17.02 4.01
N ASN A 161 2.75 -17.80 3.03
CA ASN A 161 3.61 -18.44 2.04
C ASN A 161 4.39 -17.42 1.18
N TYR A 162 3.79 -16.28 0.83
CA TYR A 162 4.49 -15.23 0.08
C TYR A 162 5.58 -14.56 0.90
N ILE A 163 5.32 -14.26 2.18
CA ILE A 163 6.35 -13.72 3.10
C ILE A 163 7.50 -14.71 3.26
N GLN A 164 7.20 -16.00 3.46
CA GLN A 164 8.21 -17.04 3.56
C GLN A 164 9.05 -17.16 2.28
N ARG A 165 8.39 -17.19 1.11
CA ARG A 165 9.07 -17.28 -0.18
C ARG A 165 9.92 -16.05 -0.45
N ALA A 166 9.45 -14.86 -0.08
CA ALA A 166 10.21 -13.61 -0.13
C ALA A 166 11.46 -13.65 0.75
N GLY A 167 11.52 -14.53 1.75
CA GLY A 167 12.66 -14.62 2.68
C GLY A 167 12.69 -13.45 3.65
N ILE A 168 11.51 -12.93 4.01
CA ILE A 168 11.37 -11.79 4.91
C ILE A 168 11.03 -12.28 6.32
N GLU A 169 11.74 -11.75 7.31
CA GLU A 169 11.54 -12.10 8.72
C GLU A 169 10.54 -11.18 9.39
N ILE A 170 9.70 -11.74 10.27
CA ILE A 170 8.78 -10.97 11.09
C ILE A 170 9.45 -10.70 12.44
N VAL A 171 9.51 -9.43 12.85
CA VAL A 171 10.20 -8.99 14.06
C VAL A 171 9.28 -8.19 14.98
N ASP A 172 9.57 -8.20 16.28
CA ASP A 172 8.86 -7.42 17.30
C ASP A 172 9.44 -5.99 17.42
N ASP A 173 9.52 -5.29 16.30
CA ASP A 173 10.00 -3.91 16.24
C ASP A 173 8.87 -2.89 16.31
N LYS A 174 9.21 -1.67 16.72
CA LYS A 174 8.26 -0.54 16.77
C LYS A 174 7.87 -0.13 15.35
N TRP A 175 6.58 -0.08 15.09
CA TRP A 175 5.99 0.51 13.89
C TRP A 175 4.63 1.14 14.20
N PRO A 176 4.33 2.35 13.71
CA PRO A 176 5.22 3.24 12.94
C PRO A 176 6.37 3.78 13.79
N LYS A 177 7.50 4.11 13.15
CA LYS A 177 8.74 4.56 13.83
C LYS A 177 8.58 5.97 14.41
#